data_AF-A0A1A8TA97-F1
#
_entry.id   AF-A0A1A8TA97-F1
#
_cell.length_a   1.000
_cell.length_b   1.000
_cell.length_c   1.000
_cell.angle_alpha   90.00
_cell.angle_beta   90.00
_cell.angle_gamma   90.00
#
_symmetry.space_group_name_H-M   'P 1'
#
loop_
_entity.id
_entity.type
_entity.pdbx_description
1 polymer ?
#
loop_
_entity_poly.entity_id
_entity_poly.type
_entity_poly.pdbx_seq_one_letter_code
_entity_poly.pdbx_strand_id
1 'polypeptide(L)' 'MKKTLKPVLEGLAVGCVFISITMLFEIPLYMSFIIGGLAAVGGIHNSIKMDRAKAEKAAAAEKKDD' A
#
# COMPACT_ATOMS: atom_id res chain seq x y z
N MET A 1 18.76 11.45 -0.46
CA MET A 1 18.20 10.21 -1.04
C MET A 1 17.22 9.50 -0.07
N LYS A 2 16.29 10.20 0.60
CA LYS A 2 15.46 9.65 1.70
C LYS A 2 13.96 9.44 1.37
N LYS A 3 13.52 9.68 0.12
CA LYS A 3 12.09 9.68 -0.23
C LYS A 3 11.51 8.27 -0.51
N THR A 4 12.33 7.27 -0.82
CA THR A 4 11.86 5.92 -1.19
C THR A 4 11.64 4.99 0.02
N LEU A 5 12.31 5.24 1.15
CA LEU A 5 12.25 4.34 2.32
C LEU A 5 11.07 4.64 3.26
N LYS A 6 10.48 5.83 3.18
CA LYS A 6 9.29 6.21 3.98
C LYS A 6 8.11 5.23 3.85
N PRO A 7 7.64 4.88 2.64
CA PRO A 7 6.50 3.97 2.50
C PRO A 7 6.81 2.56 3.00
N VAL A 8 8.08 2.13 2.92
CA VAL A 8 8.52 0.84 3.45
C VAL A 8 8.50 0.86 4.99
N LEU A 9 8.94 1.95 5.62
CA LEU A 9 8.88 2.10 7.08
C LEU A 9 7.44 2.16 7.60
N GLU A 10 6.55 2.88 6.91
CA GLU A 10 5.12 2.93 7.26
C GLU A 10 4.46 1.56 7.08
N GLY A 11 4.74 0.86 5.98
CA GLY A 11 4.27 -0.50 5.75
C GLY A 11 4.78 -1.50 6.80
N LEU A 12 6.04 -1.38 7.22
CA LEU A 12 6.64 -2.21 8.27
C LEU A 12 5.95 -1.96 9.63
N ALA A 13 5.73 -0.69 10.00
CA ALA A 13 5.05 -0.34 11.25
C ALA A 13 3.61 -0.89 11.29
N VAL A 14 2.86 -0.77 10.19
CA VAL A 14 1.51 -1.33 10.08
C VAL A 14 1.54 -2.86 10.16
N GLY A 15 2.53 -3.51 9.54
CA GLY A 15 2.75 -4.96 9.64
C GLY A 15 3.01 -5.44 11.07
N CYS A 16 3.83 -4.70 11.84
CA CYS A 16 4.08 -5.00 13.25
C CYS A 16 2.81 -4.90 14.10
N VAL A 17 1.98 -3.87 13.88
CA VAL A 17 0.69 -3.74 14.59
C VAL A 17 -0.25 -4.89 14.23
N PHE A 18 -0.30 -5.26 12.95
CA PHE A 18 -1.11 -6.39 12.48
C PHE A 18 -0.70 -7.72 13.14
N ILE A 19 0.61 -8.00 13.23
CA ILE A 19 1.12 -9.20 13.90
C ILE A 19 0.74 -9.20 15.39
N SER A 20 0.90 -8.08 16.08
CA SER A 20 0.49 -7.94 17.49
C SER A 20 -1.00 -8.21 17.69
N ILE A 21 -1.87 -7.72 16.78
CA ILE A 21 -3.31 -7.99 16.82
C ILE A 21 -3.60 -9.48 16.58
N THR A 22 -2.91 -10.11 15.62
CA THR A 22 -3.12 -11.55 15.35
C THR A 22 -2.72 -12.44 16.53
N MET A 23 -1.67 -12.06 17.29
CA MET A 23 -1.33 -12.74 18.54
C MET A 23 -2.32 -12.44 19.66
N LEU A 24 -2.82 -11.21 19.77
CA LEU A 24 -3.76 -10.79 20.81
C LEU A 24 -5.12 -11.51 20.72
N PHE A 25 -5.58 -11.81 19.50
CA PHE A 25 -6.87 -12.44 19.24
C PHE A 25 -6.75 -13.93 18.85
N GLU A 26 -5.58 -14.55 19.04
CA GLU A 26 -5.27 -15.93 18.61
C GLU A 26 -5.76 -16.22 17.17
N ILE A 27 -5.65 -15.23 16.28
CA ILE A 27 -6.11 -15.38 14.91
C ILE A 27 -5.22 -16.46 14.28
N PRO A 28 -5.80 -17.60 13.84
CA PRO A 28 -5.02 -18.68 13.25
C PRO A 28 -4.17 -18.14 12.10
N LEU A 29 -2.91 -18.57 12.01
CA LEU A 29 -1.94 -18.12 11.00
C LEU A 29 -2.48 -18.18 9.56
N TYR A 30 -3.41 -19.08 9.28
CA TYR A 30 -4.11 -19.16 7.99
C TYR A 30 -4.98 -17.92 7.72
N MET A 31 -5.74 -17.43 8.70
CA MET A 31 -6.57 -16.23 8.57
C MET A 31 -5.72 -14.96 8.43
N SER A 32 -4.61 -14.85 9.16
CA SER A 32 -3.71 -13.70 9.01
C SER A 32 -3.09 -13.64 7.61
N PHE A 33 -2.80 -14.79 7.01
CA PHE A 33 -2.33 -14.90 5.62
C PHE A 33 -3.38 -14.43 4.62
N ILE A 34 -4.65 -14.79 4.80
CA ILE A 34 -5.74 -14.35 3.92
C ILE A 34 -5.95 -12.84 4.03
N ILE A 35 -5.97 -12.29 5.24
CA ILE A 35 -6.14 -10.84 5.45
C ILE A 35 -4.95 -10.07 4.88
N GLY A 36 -3.72 -10.52 5.13
CA GLY A 36 -2.51 -9.92 4.58
C GLY A 36 -2.48 -9.98 3.04
N GLY A 37 -2.86 -11.12 2.46
CA GLY A 37 -2.95 -11.30 1.02
C GLY A 37 -4.00 -10.40 0.36
N LEU A 38 -5.20 -10.31 0.94
CA LEU A 38 -6.26 -9.43 0.45
C LEU A 38 -5.88 -7.94 0.58
N ALA A 39 -5.22 -7.55 1.68
CA ALA A 39 -4.71 -6.20 1.86
C ALA A 39 -3.62 -5.85 0.84
N ALA A 40 -2.71 -6.77 0.55
CA ALA A 40 -1.68 -6.60 -0.47
C ALA A 40 -2.28 -6.49 -1.87
N VAL A 41 -3.20 -7.38 -2.24
CA VAL A 41 -3.87 -7.36 -3.55
C VAL A 41 -4.71 -6.09 -3.72
N GLY A 42 -5.51 -5.73 -2.71
CA GLY A 42 -6.29 -4.49 -2.70
C GLY A 42 -5.41 -3.24 -2.76
N GLY A 43 -4.28 -3.24 -2.05
CA GLY A 43 -3.28 -2.18 -2.07
C GLY A 43 -2.63 -2.00 -3.44
N ILE A 44 -2.23 -3.09 -4.10
CA ILE A 44 -1.64 -3.07 -5.46
C ILE A 44 -2.67 -2.53 -6.47
N HIS A 45 -3.91 -3.00 -6.42
CA HIS A 45 -4.95 -2.54 -7.35
C HIS A 45 -5.25 -1.04 -7.17
N ASN A 46 -5.23 -0.55 -5.94
CA ASN A 46 -5.44 0.87 -5.63
C ASN A 46 -4.23 1.75 -6.00
N SER A 47 -2.99 1.25 -5.84
CA SER A 47 -1.79 2.01 -6.22
C SER A 47 -1.71 2.21 -7.73
N ILE A 48 -2.02 1.18 -8.52
CA ILE A 48 -2.02 1.25 -10.00
C ILE A 48 -3.01 2.30 -10.52
N LYS A 49 -4.22 2.35 -9.94
CA LYS A 49 -5.23 3.35 -10.32
C LYS A 49 -4.75 4.78 -10.00
N MET A 50 -4.08 4.94 -8.86
CA MET A 50 -3.57 6.24 -8.42
C MET A 50 -2.38 6.72 -9.26
N ASP A 51 -1.45 5.82 -9.60
CA ASP A 51 -0.32 6.12 -10.49
C ASP A 51 -0.78 6.49 -11.90
N ARG A 52 -1.79 5.79 -12.44
CA ARG A 52 -2.39 6.10 -13.74
C ARG A 52 -3.07 7.48 -13.76
N ALA A 53 -3.84 7.80 -12.72
CA ALA A 53 -4.46 9.12 -12.56
C ALA A 53 -3.42 10.23 -12.39
N LYS A 54 -2.28 9.94 -11.76
CA LYS A 54 -1.19 10.89 -11.59
C LYS A 54 -0.45 11.13 -12.92
N ALA A 55 -0.25 10.08 -13.72
CA ALA A 55 0.32 10.17 -15.05
C ALA A 55 -0.58 10.94 -16.03
N GLU A 56 -1.90 10.71 -16.02
CA GLU A 56 -2.85 11.48 -16.84
C GLU A 56 -2.89 12.96 -16.44
N LYS A 57 -2.86 13.27 -15.14
CA LYS A 57 -2.78 14.67 -14.68
C LYS A 57 -1.47 15.34 -15.07
N ALA A 58 -0.34 14.62 -15.04
CA ALA A 58 0.94 15.15 -15.50
C ALA A 58 0.92 15.42 -17.01
N ALA A 59 0.40 14.49 -17.81
CA ALA A 59 0.27 14.65 -19.26
C ALA A 59 -0.72 15.77 -19.66
N ALA A 60 -1.80 15.96 -18.90
CA ALA A 60 -2.75 17.04 -19.14
C ALA A 60 -2.23 18.44 -18.73
N ALA A 61 -1.30 18.50 -17.77
CA ALA A 61 -0.63 19.74 -17.38
C ALA A 61 0.42 20.17 -18.41
N GLU A 62 1.17 19.22 -18.98
CA GLU A 62 2.16 19.48 -20.03
C GLU A 62 1.50 20.00 -21.33
N LYS A 63 0.29 19.53 -21.65
CA LYS A 63 -0.45 19.95 -22.85
C LYS A 63 -1.12 21.33 -22.76
N LYS A 64 -1.05 21.99 -21.60
CA LYS A 64 -1.71 23.29 -21.35
C LYS A 64 -0.73 24.47 -21.36
N ASP A 65 0.56 24.19 -21.50
CA ASP A 65 1.67 25.15 -21.48
C ASP A 65 2.32 25.32 -22.89
N ASP A 66 1.71 24.75 -23.94
CA ASP A 66 2.08 24.91 -25.36
C ASP A 66 1.00 25.68 -26.14
#